data_AF-A0A6G3WIA3-F1
#
_entry.id   AF-A0A6G3WIA3-F1
#
_cell.length_a   1.000
_cell.length_b   1.000
_cell.length_c   1.000
_cell.angle_alpha   90.00
_cell.angle_beta   90.00
_cell.angle_gamma   90.00
#
_symmetry.space_group_name_H-M   'P 1'
#
loop_
_entity.id
_entity.type
_entity.pdbx_description
1 polymer ?
#
loop_
_entity_poly.entity_id
_entity_poly.type
_entity_poly.pdbx_seq_one_letter_code
_entity_poly.pdbx_strand_id
1 'polypeptide(L)' 'LGVPVVLVTGDDLTCVDAEGYAPDARKVAVKDYVSRYAAVCRTPARTAADIRAAAKAACPLAGRREPVAGSAFTVEL' A
#
# COMPACT_ATOMS: atom_id res chain seq x y z
N LEU A 1 -5.45 16.62 3.50
CA LEU A 1 -4.57 16.67 4.69
C LEU A 1 -3.07 16.71 4.37
N GLY A 2 -2.62 16.55 3.11
CA GLY A 2 -1.19 16.68 2.78
C GLY A 2 -0.29 15.63 3.43
N VAL A 3 -0.86 14.49 3.82
CA VAL A 3 -0.14 13.37 4.44
C VAL A 3 0.01 12.28 3.37
N PRO A 4 1.23 11.84 3.02
CA PRO A 4 1.44 10.83 2.00
C PRO A 4 1.12 9.43 2.54
N VAL A 5 0.62 8.57 1.66
CA VAL A 5 0.65 7.12 1.87
C VAL A 5 2.08 6.65 1.63
N VAL A 6 2.73 6.03 2.62
CA VAL A 6 4.15 5.64 2.54
C VAL A 6 4.38 4.13 2.50
N LEU A 7 3.39 3.33 2.92
CA LEU A 7 3.42 1.88 2.90
C LEU A 7 2.02 1.34 2.62
N VAL A 8 1.93 0.39 1.68
CA VAL A 8 0.73 -0.41 1.42
C VAL A 8 1.08 -1.88 1.57
N THR A 9 0.23 -2.65 2.25
CA THR A 9 0.39 -4.10 2.41
C THR A 9 -0.89 -4.80 2.01
N GLY A 10 -0.80 -5.89 1.28
CA GLY A 10 -1.98 -6.58 0.75
C GLY A 10 -1.62 -7.85 0.00
N ASP A 11 -2.43 -8.23 -0.96
CA ASP A 11 -1.96 -9.15 -2.00
C ASP A 11 -1.15 -8.42 -3.07
N ASP A 12 -0.65 -9.18 -4.05
CA ASP A 12 0.02 -8.67 -5.23
C ASP A 12 -0.85 -7.69 -6.03
N LEU A 13 -2.15 -7.96 -6.21
CA LEU A 13 -3.06 -7.04 -6.92
C LEU A 13 -3.27 -5.72 -6.18
N THR A 14 -3.37 -5.73 -4.85
CA THR A 14 -3.40 -4.52 -4.00
C THR A 14 -2.14 -3.68 -4.21
N CYS A 15 -0.99 -4.33 -4.37
CA CYS A 15 0.27 -3.63 -4.60
C CYS A 15 0.33 -2.97 -5.98
N VAL A 16 -0.25 -3.61 -7.01
CA VAL A 16 -0.40 -3.05 -8.36
C VAL A 16 -1.36 -1.86 -8.34
N ASP A 17 -2.52 -2.00 -7.70
CA ASP A 17 -3.51 -0.90 -7.58
C ASP A 17 -2.89 0.35 -6.91
N ALA A 18 -2.05 0.14 -5.89
CA ALA A 18 -1.31 1.20 -5.22
C ALA A 18 -0.32 1.96 -6.11
N GLU A 19 0.06 1.44 -7.28
CA GLU A 19 0.85 2.21 -8.25
C GLU A 19 0.10 3.42 -8.79
N GLY A 20 -1.24 3.33 -8.91
CA GLY A 20 -2.07 4.42 -9.42
C GLY A 20 -2.26 5.56 -8.41
N TYR A 21 -2.57 5.24 -7.15
CA TYR A 21 -2.90 6.26 -6.15
C TYR A 21 -1.76 6.60 -5.18
N ALA A 22 -0.76 5.73 -5.03
CA ALA A 22 0.37 5.90 -4.12
C ALA A 22 1.69 5.38 -4.73
N PRO A 23 2.15 5.95 -5.86
CA PRO A 23 3.31 5.46 -6.60
C PRO A 23 4.58 5.42 -5.73
N ASP A 24 4.79 6.42 -4.88
CA ASP A 24 5.95 6.54 -3.99
C ASP A 24 5.92 5.57 -2.81
N ALA A 25 4.76 4.99 -2.47
CA ALA A 25 4.64 4.12 -1.31
C ALA A 25 5.45 2.83 -1.52
N ARG A 26 6.08 2.36 -0.44
CA ARG A 26 6.57 0.99 -0.39
C ARG A 26 5.37 0.04 -0.44
N LYS A 27 5.53 -1.11 -1.11
CA LYS A 27 4.48 -2.13 -1.24
C LYS A 27 5.00 -3.48 -0.76
N VAL A 28 4.18 -4.21 -0.01
CA VAL A 28 4.50 -5.58 0.43
C VAL A 28 3.32 -6.50 0.17
N ALA A 29 3.47 -7.39 -0.80
CA ALA A 29 2.54 -8.49 -1.04
C ALA A 29 2.78 -9.58 0.02
N VAL A 30 1.82 -9.74 0.93
CA VAL A 30 1.86 -10.76 1.99
C VAL A 30 1.22 -12.08 1.58
N LYS A 31 0.45 -12.05 0.49
CA LYS A 31 -0.21 -13.20 -0.13
C LYS A 31 -0.28 -12.98 -1.64
N ASP A 32 -0.40 -14.05 -2.40
CA ASP A 32 -0.61 -13.97 -3.86
C ASP A 32 -2.07 -14.32 -4.15
N TYR A 33 -2.74 -13.48 -4.92
CA TYR A 33 -4.13 -13.65 -5.31
C TYR A 33 -4.31 -14.94 -6.12
N VAL A 34 -5.37 -15.70 -5.84
CA VAL A 34 -5.78 -16.85 -6.64
C VAL A 34 -7.21 -16.65 -7.14
N SER A 35 -8.12 -16.27 -6.25
CA SER A 35 -9.50 -15.95 -6.58
C SER A 35 -10.08 -14.99 -5.54
N ARG A 36 -11.34 -14.59 -5.73
CA ARG A 36 -12.06 -13.74 -4.76
C ARG A 36 -12.03 -14.28 -3.32
N TYR A 37 -11.94 -15.60 -3.14
CA TYR A 37 -12.02 -16.25 -1.83
C TYR A 37 -10.78 -17.08 -1.50
N ALA A 38 -9.73 -17.03 -2.32
CA ALA A 38 -8.53 -17.82 -2.13
C ALA A 38 -7.27 -17.02 -2.43
N ALA A 39 -6.23 -17.25 -1.63
CA ALA A 39 -4.92 -16.67 -1.82
C ALA A 39 -3.85 -17.65 -1.32
N VAL A 40 -2.65 -17.58 -1.88
CA VAL A 40 -1.47 -18.27 -1.34
C VAL A 40 -0.83 -17.35 -0.30
N CYS A 41 -1.04 -17.66 0.98
CA CYS A 41 -0.49 -16.87 2.08
C CYS A 41 0.97 -17.23 2.36
N ARG A 42 1.82 -16.22 2.52
CA ARG A 42 3.19 -16.40 3.03
C ARG A 42 3.15 -16.67 4.55
N THR A 43 4.21 -17.27 5.09
CA THR A 43 4.28 -17.56 6.53
C THR A 43 4.27 -16.27 7.37
N PRO A 44 3.62 -16.25 8.55
CA PRO A 44 3.51 -15.04 9.37
C PRO A 44 4.85 -14.42 9.76
N ALA A 45 5.85 -15.25 10.06
CA ALA A 45 7.19 -14.79 10.41
C ALA A 45 7.86 -14.05 9.24
N ARG A 46 7.69 -14.55 8.02
CA ARG A 46 8.22 -13.92 6.81
C ARG A 46 7.54 -12.57 6.55
N THR A 47 6.20 -12.55 6.55
CA THR A 47 5.46 -11.30 6.28
C THR A 47 5.73 -10.25 7.33
N ALA A 48 5.85 -10.62 8.61
CA ALA A 48 6.22 -9.69 9.67
C ALA A 48 7.63 -9.09 9.47
N ALA A 49 8.60 -9.89 9.01
CA ALA A 49 9.94 -9.40 8.69
C ALA A 49 9.91 -8.43 7.49
N ASP A 50 9.21 -8.82 6.42
CA ASP A 50 9.10 -8.03 5.19
C ASP A 50 8.40 -6.69 5.45
N ILE A 51 7.28 -6.69 6.19
CA ILE A 51 6.55 -5.47 6.59
C ILE A 51 7.44 -4.56 7.43
N ARG A 52 8.17 -5.10 8.41
CA ARG A 52 9.07 -4.28 9.25
C ARG A 52 10.18 -3.64 8.43
N ALA A 53 10.80 -4.39 7.52
CA ALA A 53 11.82 -3.87 6.64
C ALA A 53 11.27 -2.76 5.73
N ALA A 54 10.10 -2.98 5.13
CA ALA A 54 9.45 -2.00 4.27
C ALA A 54 9.01 -0.75 5.04
N ALA A 55 8.48 -0.90 6.25
CA ALA A 55 8.12 0.21 7.12
C ALA A 55 9.34 1.09 7.43
N LYS A 56 10.47 0.47 7.80
CA LYS A 56 11.73 1.20 8.01
C LYS A 56 12.19 1.93 6.74
N ALA A 57 12.07 1.30 5.58
CA ALA A 57 12.42 1.90 4.29
C ALA A 57 11.42 2.97 3.81
N ALA A 58 10.20 2.99 4.36
CA ALA A 58 9.15 3.96 4.08
C ALA A 58 9.25 5.21 4.97
N CYS A 59 9.84 5.11 6.16
CA CYS A 59 9.98 6.23 7.10
C CYS A 59 10.50 7.53 6.47
N PRO A 60 11.51 7.53 5.56
CA PRO A 60 11.98 8.76 4.92
C PRO A 60 10.93 9.50 4.07
N LEU A 61 9.87 8.80 3.64
CA LEU A 61 8.78 9.37 2.85
C LEU A 61 7.74 10.09 3.73
N ALA A 62 7.79 9.88 5.04
CA ALA A 62 6.87 10.47 5.98
C ALA A 62 7.13 11.98 6.13
N GLY A 63 6.05 12.75 6.23
CA GLY A 63 6.13 14.20 6.36
C GLY A 63 4.91 14.87 5.75
N ARG A 64 4.90 16.20 5.79
CA ARG A 64 3.87 16.99 5.11
C ARG A 64 4.25 17.16 3.64
N ARG A 65 3.30 16.90 2.75
CA ARG A 65 3.35 17.23 1.33
C ARG A 65 2.29 18.26 1.00
N GLU A 66 2.45 18.92 -0.15
CA GLU A 66 1.39 19.74 -0.69
C GLU A 66 0.15 18.86 -0.89
N PRO A 67 -1.00 19.20 -0.27
CA PRO A 67 -2.22 18.44 -0.49
C PRO A 67 -2.59 18.49 -1.98
N VAL A 68 -2.97 17.35 -2.55
CA VAL A 68 -3.66 17.37 -3.84
C VAL A 68 -4.93 18.20 -3.65
N ALA A 69 -5.03 19.30 -4.39
CA ALA A 69 -6.21 20.15 -4.37
C ALA A 69 -7.40 19.32 -4.88
N GLY A 70 -8.29 18.92 -3.97
CA GLY A 70 -9.52 18.24 -4.34
C GLY A 70 -10.43 19.23 -5.07
N SER A 71 -11.00 18.80 -6.20
CA SER A 71 -12.18 19.45 -6.76
C SER A 71 -13.42 18.98 -6.00
N ALA A 72 -14.60 19.52 -6.36
CA ALA A 72 -15.83 18.81 -6.04
C ALA A 72 -15.77 17.40 -6.66
N PHE A 73 -16.12 16.37 -5.88
CA PHE A 73 -16.19 14.99 -6.34
C PHE A 73 -17.65 14.53 -6.31
N THR A 74 -18.11 13.88 -7.38
CA THR A 74 -19.36 13.11 -7.38
C THR A 74 -19.02 11.69 -6.96
N VAL A 75 -19.78 11.14 -6.01
CA VAL A 75 -19.62 9.77 -5.54
C VAL A 75 -20.70 8.91 -6.20
N GLU A 76 -20.27 7.85 -6.87
CA GLU A 76 -21.13 6.83 -7.46
C GLU A 76 -20.82 5.48 -6.80
N LEU A 77 -21.83 4.60 -6.73
CA LEU A 77 -21.77 3.28 -6.10
C LEU A 77 -21.96 2.18 -7.15
#